data_AF-A0A223D322-F1
#
_entry.id   AF-A0A223D322-F1
#
_cell.length_a   1.000
_cell.length_b   1.000
_cell.length_c   1.000
_cell.angle_alpha   90.00
_cell.angle_beta   90.00
_cell.angle_gamma   90.00
#
_symmetry.space_group_name_H-M   'P 1'
#
loop_
_entity.id
_entity.type
_entity.pdbx_description
1 polymer ?
#
loop_
_entity_poly.entity_id
_entity_poly.type
_entity_poly.pdbx_seq_one_letter_code
_entity_poly.pdbx_strand_id
1 'polypeptide(L)' 'MNSDVNTIFFIAGIGILTAVIHTVLKQSGKEEFASWATLTGFIVIMLTVITYISNLFDKVRNVFLMN' A
#
# COMPACT_ATOMS: atom_id res chain seq x y z
N MET A 1 15.28 -7.80 14.36
CA MET A 1 14.45 -8.74 13.57
C MET A 1 13.00 -8.34 13.77
N ASN A 2 12.38 -7.57 12.85
CA ASN A 2 10.94 -7.20 12.88
C ASN A 2 10.50 -6.36 11.65
N SER A 3 11.43 -5.86 10.83
CA SER A 3 11.14 -4.88 9.78
C SER A 3 10.18 -5.39 8.69
N ASP A 4 10.25 -6.67 8.33
CA ASP A 4 9.42 -7.25 7.27
C ASP A 4 7.97 -7.46 7.71
N VAL A 5 7.77 -7.84 8.98
CA VAL A 5 6.43 -8.03 9.57
C VAL A 5 5.70 -6.70 9.67
N ASN A 6 6.40 -5.63 10.04
CA ASN A 6 5.83 -4.28 10.12
C ASN A 6 5.32 -3.81 8.74
N THR A 7 6.06 -4.10 7.67
CA THR A 7 5.68 -3.79 6.29
C THR A 7 4.41 -4.53 5.87
N ILE A 8 4.33 -5.83 6.13
CA ILE A 8 3.16 -6.66 5.80
C ILE A 8 1.94 -6.15 6.58
N PHE A 9 2.09 -5.84 7.87
CA PHE A 9 1.02 -5.26 8.68
C PHE A 9 0.56 -3.89 8.18
N PHE A 10 1.49 -3.05 7.71
CA PHE A 10 1.15 -1.74 7.17
C PHE A 10 0.30 -1.85 5.89
N ILE A 11 0.69 -2.75 4.97
CA ILE A 11 -0.07 -3.00 3.73
C ILE A 11 -1.43 -3.61 4.05
N ALA A 12 -1.49 -4.58 4.97
CA ALA A 12 -2.75 -5.18 5.43
C ALA A 12 -3.68 -4.14 6.09
N GLY A 13 -3.13 -3.22 6.88
CA GLY A 13 -3.88 -2.13 7.50
C GLY A 13 -4.53 -1.19 6.47
N ILE A 14 -3.80 -0.80 5.42
CA ILE A 14 -4.34 0.01 4.32
C ILE A 14 -5.45 -0.75 3.58
N GLY A 15 -5.27 -2.07 3.36
CA GLY A 15 -6.28 -2.92 2.74
C GLY A 15 -7.58 -2.99 3.54
N ILE A 16 -7.48 -3.22 4.85
CA ILE A 16 -8.64 -3.24 5.76
C ILE A 16 -9.33 -1.86 5.78
N LEU A 17 -8.54 -0.78 5.90
CA LEU A 17 -9.07 0.58 5.92
C LEU A 17 -9.85 0.91 4.63
N THR A 18 -9.29 0.55 3.48
CA THR A 18 -9.93 0.76 2.17
C THR A 18 -11.25 -0.01 2.08
N ALA A 19 -11.27 -1.27 2.55
CA ALA A 19 -12.49 -2.10 2.56
C ALA A 19 -13.59 -1.53 3.48
N VAL A 20 -13.20 -0.99 4.65
CA VAL A 20 -14.12 -0.32 5.56
C VAL A 20 -14.69 0.94 4.91
N ILE A 21 -13.85 1.79 4.31
CA ILE A 21 -14.29 3.01 3.60
C ILE A 21 -15.28 2.67 2.49
N HIS A 22 -14.95 1.67 1.66
CA HIS A 22 -15.84 1.22 0.59
C HIS A 22 -17.21 0.77 1.15
N THR A 23 -17.21 -0.03 2.21
CA THR A 23 -18.44 -0.53 2.85
C THR A 23 -19.28 0.61 3.41
N VAL A 24 -18.65 1.59 4.06
CA VAL A 24 -19.32 2.77 4.63
C VAL A 24 -19.91 3.67 3.54
N LEU A 25 -19.16 3.93 2.46
CA LEU A 25 -19.66 4.75 1.33
C LEU A 25 -20.82 4.07 0.61
N LYS A 26 -20.74 2.74 0.44
CA LYS A 26 -21.83 1.95 -0.13
C LYS A 26 -23.09 2.00 0.75
N GLN A 27 -22.94 1.85 2.07
CA GLN A 27 -24.06 1.99 3.02
C GLN A 27 -24.66 3.41 3.04
N SER A 28 -23.85 4.42 2.73
CA SER A 28 -24.28 5.82 2.64
C SER A 28 -25.00 6.15 1.31
N GLY A 29 -25.22 5.17 0.43
CA GLY A 29 -25.85 5.36 -0.88
C GLY A 29 -24.95 6.02 -1.93
N LYS A 30 -23.64 6.17 -1.65
CA LYS A 30 -22.64 6.80 -2.52
C LYS A 30 -21.78 5.76 -3.22
N GLU A 31 -22.41 4.91 -4.04
CA GLU A 31 -21.75 3.75 -4.65
C GLU A 31 -20.66 4.12 -5.66
N GLU A 32 -20.82 5.23 -6.40
CA GLU A 32 -19.78 5.73 -7.30
C GLU A 32 -18.50 6.10 -6.52
N PHE A 33 -18.64 6.83 -5.41
CA PHE A 33 -17.51 7.18 -4.56
C PHE A 33 -16.87 5.95 -3.92
N ALA A 34 -17.66 4.90 -3.60
CA ALA A 34 -17.12 3.66 -3.05
C ALA A 34 -16.16 3.00 -4.05
N SER A 35 -16.54 2.92 -5.33
CA SER A 35 -15.67 2.39 -6.39
C SER A 35 -14.39 3.21 -6.55
N TRP A 36 -14.49 4.55 -6.57
CA TRP A 36 -13.32 5.43 -6.62
C TRP A 36 -12.41 5.26 -5.40
N ALA A 37 -12.98 5.10 -4.20
CA ALA A 37 -12.21 4.88 -2.98
C ALA A 37 -11.41 3.58 -3.02
N THR A 38 -11.99 2.49 -3.53
CA THR A 38 -11.27 1.21 -3.73
C THR A 38 -10.13 1.36 -4.73
N LEU A 39 -10.37 2.07 -5.84
CA LEU A 39 -9.35 2.31 -6.86
C LEU A 39 -8.18 3.14 -6.28
N THR A 40 -8.48 4.20 -5.53
CA THR A 40 -7.48 5.02 -4.84
C THR A 40 -6.69 4.20 -3.81
N GLY A 41 -7.37 3.39 -2.99
CA GLY A 41 -6.71 2.52 -2.02
C GLY A 41 -5.76 1.51 -2.70
N PHE A 42 -6.17 0.97 -3.84
CA PHE A 42 -5.31 0.10 -4.65
C PHE A 42 -4.07 0.83 -5.17
N ILE A 43 -4.23 2.05 -5.71
CA ILE A 43 -3.10 2.88 -6.18
C ILE A 43 -2.12 3.16 -5.04
N VAL A 44 -2.60 3.49 -3.84
CA VAL A 44 -1.75 3.74 -2.66
C VAL A 44 -0.92 2.50 -2.30
N ILE A 45 -1.51 1.32 -2.38
CA ILE A 45 -0.79 0.06 -2.15
C ILE A 45 0.27 -0.15 -3.23
N MET A 46 -0.04 0.08 -4.51
CA MET A 46 0.94 -0.03 -5.60
C MET A 46 2.13 0.92 -5.39
N LEU A 47 1.87 2.18 -5.03
CA LEU A 47 2.93 3.16 -4.74
C LEU A 47 3.83 2.69 -3.58
N THR A 48 3.22 2.13 -2.53
CA THR A 48 3.95 1.57 -1.40
C THR A 48 4.90 0.46 -1.84
N VAL A 49 4.43 -0.47 -2.70
CA VAL A 49 5.26 -1.54 -3.26
C VAL A 49 6.41 -1.00 -4.11
N ILE A 50 6.16 0.02 -4.94
CA ILE A 50 7.19 0.67 -5.76
C ILE A 50 8.31 1.24 -4.88
N THR A 51 7.97 1.92 -3.79
CA THR A 51 8.96 2.45 -2.84
C THR A 51 9.82 1.34 -2.22
N TYR A 52 9.22 0.19 -1.89
CA TYR A 52 9.99 -0.96 -1.40
C TYR A 52 10.94 -1.51 -2.45
N ILE A 53 10.50 -1.63 -3.71
CA ILE A 53 11.37 -2.06 -4.81
C ILE A 53 12.53 -1.07 -5.01
N SER A 54 12.26 0.24 -4.96
CA SER A 54 13.31 1.27 -5.05
C SER A 54 14.35 1.12 -3.95
N ASN A 55 13.90 0.96 -2.70
CA ASN A 55 14.79 0.74 -1.57
C ASN A 55 15.64 -0.53 -1.70
N LEU A 56 15.08 -1.60 -2.30
CA LEU A 56 15.84 -2.81 -2.60
C LEU A 56 16.89 -2.54 -3.68
N PHE A 57 16.53 -1.82 -4.74
CA PHE A 57 17.47 -1.41 -5.78
C PHE A 57 18.61 -0.54 -5.23
N ASP A 58 18.32 0.41 -4.35
CA ASP A 58 19.33 1.25 -3.71
C ASP A 58 20.26 0.43 -2.83
N LYS A 59 19.73 -0.57 -2.10
CA LYS A 59 20.56 -1.51 -1.32
C LYS A 59 21.49 -2.33 -2.22
N VAL A 60 20.98 -2.87 -3.32
CA VAL A 60 21.80 -3.60 -4.30
C VAL A 60 22.87 -2.68 -4.86
N ARG A 61 22.49 -1.49 -5.33
CA ARG A 61 23.41 -0.49 -5.86
C ARG A 61 24.50 -0.11 -4.86
N ASN A 62 24.17 0.08 -3.58
CA ASN A 62 25.14 0.40 -2.54
C ASN A 62 26.16 -0.72 -2.31
N VAL A 63 25.72 -1.99 -2.34
CA VAL A 63 26.62 -3.14 -2.21
C VAL A 63 27.57 -3.24 -3.42
N PHE A 64 27.09 -2.94 -4.62
CA PHE A 64 27.88 -3.04 -5.86
C PHE A 64 28.74 -1.80 -6.17
N LEU A 65 28.36 -0.61 -5.69
CA LEU A 65 29.12 0.64 -5.90
C LEU A 65 30.12 0.95 -4.77
N MET A 66 30.11 0.22 -3.66
CA MET A 66 31.20 0.24 -2.69
C MET A 66 32.34 -0.67 -3.17
N ASN A 67 33.18 -0.13 -4.05
CA ASN A 67 34.61 -0.43 -4.13
C ASN A 67 35.38 0.88 -4.24
#